data_AF-A0A4Y1ZVY7-F1
#
_entry.id   AF-A0A4Y1ZVY7-F1
#
_cell.length_a   1.000
_cell.length_b   1.000
_cell.length_c   1.000
_cell.angle_alpha   90.00
_cell.angle_beta   90.00
_cell.angle_gamma   90.00
#
_symmetry.space_group_name_H-M   'P 1'
#
loop_
_entity.id
_entity.type
_entity.pdbx_description
1 polymer ?
#
loop_
_entity_poly.entity_id
_entity_poly.type
_entity_poly.pdbx_seq_one_letter_code
_entity_poly.pdbx_strand_id
1 'polypeptide(L)'
;MNQSNIVSGNLKHFYAKTRGAANFIMIFALHSLFLSVTAYYIFICKCLESFHREFAYRSHALITKNSQQRLLIIYREVNETTSFADDILSYPAFTTVLNSMIGLFSFAYHFIYHFNFLFLSNYIWLVNHIAGIILYSTFLLVVMLSGAGVNQAARMSMEASEDLLWRFPQDFLKLMNTLRKRSSFATLTLWKIYTIEKSLFISAIGSLVTYGFLLGTMGSIQNIDSNANAT
;
A
#
# COMPACT_ATOMS: atom_id res chain seq x y z
N MET A 1 -43.18 11.78 40.52
CA MET A 1 -42.14 11.33 39.56
C MET A 1 -42.33 12.10 38.27
N ASN A 2 -41.31 12.85 37.83
CA ASN A 2 -41.47 13.95 36.87
C ASN A 2 -41.43 13.45 35.41
N GLN A 3 -42.51 13.67 34.67
CA GLN A 3 -42.71 13.20 33.28
C GLN A 3 -41.63 13.75 32.30
N SER A 4 -41.05 14.91 32.62
CA SER A 4 -39.94 15.53 31.87
C SER A 4 -38.63 14.73 31.92
N ASN A 5 -38.35 14.03 33.02
CA ASN A 5 -37.14 13.22 33.17
C ASN A 5 -37.20 11.94 32.33
N ILE A 6 -38.40 11.39 32.13
CA ILE A 6 -38.64 10.18 31.32
C ILE A 6 -38.45 10.49 29.82
N VAL A 7 -38.96 11.64 29.36
CA VAL A 7 -38.79 12.09 27.97
C VAL A 7 -37.33 12.42 27.66
N SER A 8 -36.62 13.09 28.57
CA SER A 8 -35.18 13.38 28.44
C SER A 8 -34.32 12.11 28.39
N GLY A 9 -34.63 11.10 29.20
CA GLY A 9 -33.95 9.80 29.19
C GLY A 9 -34.13 9.03 27.88
N ASN A 10 -35.37 8.97 27.37
CA ASN A 10 -35.66 8.29 26.10
C ASN A 10 -35.02 9.00 24.90
N LEU A 11 -34.94 10.34 24.91
CA LEU A 11 -34.29 11.11 23.85
C LEU A 11 -32.78 10.86 23.82
N LYS A 12 -32.13 10.81 24.98
CA LYS A 12 -30.68 10.49 25.10
C LYS A 12 -30.38 9.08 24.61
N HIS A 13 -31.22 8.11 24.97
CA HIS A 13 -31.07 6.72 24.51
C HIS A 13 -31.27 6.58 23.00
N PHE A 14 -32.27 7.28 22.43
CA PHE A 14 -32.50 7.32 20.99
C PHE A 14 -31.32 7.96 20.25
N TYR A 15 -30.81 9.09 20.74
CA TYR A 15 -29.67 9.79 20.16
C TYR A 15 -28.38 8.96 20.22
N ALA A 16 -28.13 8.25 21.33
CA ALA A 16 -27.00 7.35 21.46
C ALA A 16 -27.08 6.19 20.45
N LYS A 17 -28.28 5.62 20.26
CA LYS A 17 -28.52 4.53 19.30
C LYS A 17 -28.36 4.98 17.84
N THR A 18 -28.90 6.15 17.47
CA THR A 18 -28.77 6.69 16.10
C THR A 18 -27.33 7.09 15.80
N ARG A 19 -26.60 7.67 16.76
CA ARG A 19 -25.17 7.97 16.62
C ARG A 19 -24.32 6.71 16.46
N GLY A 20 -24.64 5.63 17.21
CA GLY A 20 -23.97 4.34 17.06
C GLY A 20 -24.16 3.74 15.66
N ALA A 21 -25.39 3.76 15.14
CA ALA A 21 -25.69 3.29 13.79
C ALA A 21 -24.99 4.12 12.70
N ALA A 22 -24.98 5.45 12.83
CA ALA A 22 -24.31 6.34 11.89
C ALA A 22 -22.79 6.10 11.85
N ASN A 23 -22.15 5.94 13.01
CA ASN A 23 -20.72 5.63 13.10
C ASN A 23 -20.40 4.28 12.44
N PHE A 24 -21.23 3.26 12.65
CA PHE A 24 -21.03 1.95 12.04
C PHE A 24 -21.12 2.02 10.51
N ILE A 25 -22.12 2.72 9.97
CA ILE A 25 -22.27 2.93 8.53
C ILE A 25 -21.08 3.68 7.95
N MET A 26 -20.61 4.73 8.64
CA MET A 26 -19.45 5.51 8.20
C MET A 26 -18.17 4.67 8.15
N ILE A 27 -17.91 3.83 9.17
CA ILE A 27 -16.75 2.93 9.21
C ILE A 27 -16.82 1.92 8.07
N PHE A 28 -17.99 1.33 7.84
CA PHE A 28 -18.20 0.37 6.76
C PHE A 28 -18.00 1.01 5.38
N ALA A 29 -18.56 2.19 5.16
CA ALA A 29 -18.38 2.95 3.93
C ALA A 29 -16.91 3.29 3.67
N LEU A 30 -16.18 3.71 4.72
CA LEU A 30 -14.74 4.01 4.63
C LEU A 30 -13.95 2.76 4.25
N HIS A 31 -14.20 1.62 4.90
CA HIS A 31 -13.52 0.35 4.57
C HIS A 31 -13.83 -0.11 3.14
N SER A 32 -15.08 0.01 2.71
CA SER A 32 -15.47 -0.32 1.33
C SER A 32 -14.74 0.57 0.32
N LEU A 33 -14.60 1.87 0.61
CA LEU A 33 -13.88 2.79 -0.25
C LEU A 33 -12.39 2.40 -0.36
N PHE A 34 -11.74 2.09 0.77
CA PHE A 34 -10.34 1.64 0.77
C PHE A 34 -10.16 0.32 0.01
N LEU A 35 -11.08 -0.63 0.16
CA LEU A 35 -11.10 -1.87 -0.61
C LEU A 35 -11.20 -1.60 -2.11
N SER A 36 -12.12 -0.74 -2.54
CA SER A 36 -12.29 -0.37 -3.95
C SER A 36 -11.05 0.30 -4.52
N VAL A 37 -10.45 1.25 -3.79
CA VAL A 37 -9.21 1.94 -4.21
C VAL A 37 -8.05 0.96 -4.32
N THR A 38 -7.92 0.04 -3.36
CA THR A 38 -6.86 -0.98 -3.36
C THR A 38 -7.05 -1.95 -4.53
N ALA A 39 -8.27 -2.43 -4.78
CA ALA A 39 -8.58 -3.29 -5.91
C ALA A 39 -8.28 -2.61 -7.26
N TYR A 40 -8.65 -1.35 -7.40
CA TYR A 40 -8.33 -0.55 -8.58
C TYR A 40 -6.82 -0.39 -8.77
N TYR A 41 -6.08 -0.08 -7.70
CA TYR A 41 -4.62 0.01 -7.73
C TYR A 41 -3.98 -1.30 -8.21
N ILE A 42 -4.39 -2.45 -7.65
CA ILE A 42 -3.87 -3.77 -8.04
C ILE A 42 -4.15 -4.04 -9.51
N PHE A 43 -5.35 -3.74 -9.98
CA PHE A 43 -5.73 -3.91 -11.37
C PHE A 43 -4.80 -3.12 -12.30
N ILE A 44 -4.61 -1.82 -12.03
CA ILE A 44 -3.71 -0.98 -12.84
C ILE A 44 -2.26 -1.49 -12.77
N CYS A 45 -1.76 -1.84 -11.58
CA CYS A 45 -0.42 -2.40 -11.46
C CYS A 45 -0.26 -3.70 -12.27
N LYS A 46 -1.26 -4.59 -12.28
CA LYS A 46 -1.20 -5.80 -13.09
C LYS A 46 -1.26 -5.52 -14.59
N CYS A 47 -2.04 -4.55 -15.03
CA CYS A 47 -2.04 -4.09 -16.41
C CYS A 47 -0.66 -3.55 -16.82
N LEU A 48 -0.06 -2.66 -16.01
CA LEU A 48 1.27 -2.09 -16.28
C LEU A 48 2.37 -3.15 -16.29
N GLU A 49 2.36 -4.07 -15.31
CA GLU A 49 3.30 -5.20 -15.25
C GLU A 49 3.19 -6.06 -16.53
N SER A 50 1.97 -6.34 -16.98
CA SER A 50 1.71 -7.08 -18.21
C SER A 50 2.21 -6.34 -19.45
N PHE A 51 1.99 -5.03 -19.55
CA PHE A 51 2.46 -4.22 -20.68
C PHE A 51 4.00 -4.22 -20.77
N HIS A 52 4.69 -3.98 -19.64
CA HIS A 52 6.15 -3.99 -19.63
C HIS A 52 6.74 -5.37 -19.94
N ARG A 53 6.13 -6.45 -19.43
CA ARG A 53 6.55 -7.82 -19.75
C ARG A 53 6.34 -8.18 -21.22
N GLU A 54 5.17 -7.86 -21.77
CA GLU A 54 4.86 -8.12 -23.17
C GLU A 54 5.81 -7.33 -24.09
N PHE A 55 6.11 -6.08 -23.73
CA PHE A 55 7.10 -5.29 -24.44
C PHE A 55 8.48 -5.95 -24.41
N ALA A 56 8.97 -6.36 -23.23
CA ALA A 56 10.27 -7.02 -23.10
C ALA A 56 10.33 -8.36 -23.88
N TYR A 57 9.23 -9.10 -23.91
CA TYR A 57 9.14 -10.33 -24.70
C TYR A 57 9.18 -10.04 -26.21
N ARG A 58 8.37 -9.08 -26.67
CA ARG A 58 8.29 -8.72 -28.10
C ARG A 58 9.53 -8.02 -28.60
N SER A 59 10.26 -7.30 -27.76
CA SER A 59 11.51 -6.65 -28.18
C SER A 59 12.53 -7.67 -28.64
N HIS A 60 12.73 -8.75 -27.89
CA HIS A 60 13.61 -9.84 -28.32
C HIS A 60 13.20 -10.48 -29.64
N ALA A 61 11.90 -10.67 -29.90
CA ALA A 61 11.41 -11.24 -31.15
C ALA A 61 11.48 -10.26 -32.35
N LEU A 62 11.29 -8.97 -32.12
CA LEU A 62 11.25 -7.93 -33.15
C LEU A 62 12.64 -7.41 -33.56
N ILE A 63 13.66 -7.64 -32.72
CA ILE A 63 15.08 -7.43 -33.08
C ILE A 63 15.41 -8.11 -34.43
N THR A 64 14.84 -9.27 -34.69
CA THR A 64 15.09 -10.07 -35.90
C THR A 64 14.39 -9.51 -37.15
N LYS A 65 13.37 -8.64 -37.01
CA LYS A 65 12.51 -8.16 -38.11
C LYS A 65 12.73 -6.70 -38.53
N ASN A 66 13.81 -6.06 -38.07
CA ASN A 66 14.21 -4.70 -38.50
C ASN A 66 13.14 -3.60 -38.32
N SER A 67 12.25 -3.71 -37.33
CA SER A 67 11.13 -2.76 -37.08
C SER A 67 11.35 -1.90 -35.81
N GLN A 68 12.57 -1.40 -35.67
CA GLN A 68 13.12 -0.84 -34.42
C GLN A 68 12.51 0.52 -34.03
N GLN A 69 12.19 1.39 -35.00
CA GLN A 69 11.52 2.67 -34.73
C GLN A 69 10.14 2.49 -34.08
N ARG A 70 9.38 1.48 -34.55
CA ARG A 70 8.06 1.16 -34.00
C ARG A 70 8.15 0.72 -32.55
N LEU A 71 9.23 0.00 -32.21
CA LEU A 71 9.45 -0.48 -30.86
C LEU A 71 9.74 0.65 -29.87
N LEU A 72 10.55 1.65 -30.27
CA LEU A 72 10.78 2.84 -29.43
C LEU A 72 9.52 3.68 -29.22
N ILE A 73 8.64 3.76 -30.23
CA ILE A 73 7.35 4.45 -30.10
C ILE A 73 6.48 3.73 -29.06
N ILE A 74 6.37 2.40 -29.14
CA ILE A 74 5.61 1.60 -28.18
C ILE A 74 6.21 1.73 -26.78
N TYR A 75 7.54 1.70 -26.64
CA TYR A 75 8.21 1.91 -25.35
C TYR A 75 7.87 3.28 -24.75
N ARG A 76 7.90 4.34 -25.57
CA ARG A 76 7.54 5.70 -25.14
C ARG A 76 6.13 5.73 -24.60
N GLU A 77 5.19 5.15 -25.33
CA GLU A 77 3.77 5.13 -24.96
C GLU A 77 3.53 4.37 -23.64
N VAL A 78 4.19 3.21 -23.47
CA VAL A 78 4.14 2.45 -22.21
C VAL A 78 4.73 3.28 -21.06
N ASN A 79 5.87 3.93 -21.28
CA ASN A 79 6.53 4.73 -20.25
C ASN A 79 5.73 6.00 -19.87
N GLU A 80 5.13 6.69 -20.84
CA GLU A 80 4.22 7.82 -20.59
C GLU A 80 2.97 7.36 -19.81
N THR A 81 2.41 6.20 -20.15
CA THR A 81 1.28 5.60 -19.44
C THR A 81 1.63 5.26 -18.00
N THR A 82 2.81 4.66 -17.76
CA THR A 82 3.31 4.35 -16.41
C THR A 82 3.55 5.62 -15.60
N SER A 83 4.09 6.69 -16.20
CA SER A 83 4.28 7.98 -15.52
C SER A 83 2.96 8.63 -15.13
N PHE A 84 1.98 8.60 -16.02
CA PHE A 84 0.63 9.11 -15.74
C PHE A 84 -0.07 8.30 -14.65
N ALA A 85 0.09 6.98 -14.68
CA ALA A 85 -0.42 6.10 -13.63
C ALA A 85 0.24 6.40 -12.28
N ASP A 86 1.56 6.66 -12.24
CA ASP A 86 2.23 7.09 -11.02
C ASP A 86 1.62 8.39 -10.48
N ASP A 87 1.48 9.43 -11.31
CA ASP A 87 0.94 10.72 -10.87
C ASP A 87 -0.44 10.62 -10.18
N ILE A 88 -1.29 9.68 -10.62
CA ILE A 88 -2.62 9.46 -10.06
C ILE A 88 -2.58 8.51 -8.85
N LEU A 89 -1.80 7.43 -8.93
CA LEU A 89 -1.84 6.32 -7.98
C LEU A 89 -0.85 6.46 -6.82
N SER A 90 0.17 7.29 -6.98
CA SER A 90 1.25 7.47 -6.00
C SER A 90 0.72 7.93 -4.63
N TYR A 91 -0.24 8.87 -4.61
CA TYR A 91 -0.90 9.33 -3.38
C TYR A 91 -1.84 8.27 -2.77
N PRO A 92 -2.79 7.67 -3.52
CA PRO A 92 -3.61 6.57 -3.00
C PRO A 92 -2.79 5.38 -2.46
N ALA A 93 -1.70 5.02 -3.13
CA ALA A 93 -0.80 3.96 -2.67
C ALA A 93 -0.15 4.32 -1.33
N PHE A 94 0.35 5.55 -1.19
CA PHE A 94 0.90 6.04 0.07
C PHE A 94 -0.11 6.01 1.21
N THR A 95 -1.31 6.57 1.00
CA THR A 95 -2.35 6.60 2.03
C THR A 95 -2.79 5.19 2.44
N THR A 96 -2.83 4.24 1.50
CA THR A 96 -3.18 2.84 1.78
C THR A 96 -2.09 2.15 2.59
N VAL A 97 -0.81 2.35 2.27
CA VAL A 97 0.33 1.83 3.04
C VAL A 97 0.32 2.41 4.45
N LEU A 98 0.17 3.73 4.59
CA LEU A 98 0.12 4.40 5.89
C LEU A 98 -1.03 3.89 6.74
N ASN A 99 -2.24 3.79 6.16
CA ASN A 99 -3.41 3.25 6.85
C ASN A 99 -3.20 1.79 7.28
N SER A 100 -2.54 0.99 6.45
CA SER A 100 -2.21 -0.40 6.77
C SER A 100 -1.23 -0.50 7.94
N MET A 101 -0.21 0.35 7.99
CA MET A 101 0.74 0.39 9.11
C MET A 101 0.07 0.83 10.42
N ILE A 102 -0.78 1.87 10.37
CA ILE A 102 -1.54 2.33 11.54
C ILE A 102 -2.50 1.24 12.03
N GLY A 103 -3.22 0.60 11.10
CA GLY A 103 -4.13 -0.51 11.41
C GLY A 103 -3.39 -1.68 12.06
N LEU A 104 -2.31 -2.16 11.45
CA LEU A 104 -1.50 -3.24 12.00
C LEU A 104 -1.01 -2.94 13.41
N PHE A 105 -0.46 -1.74 13.59
CA PHE A 105 0.05 -1.32 14.87
C PHE A 105 -1.06 -1.25 15.93
N SER A 106 -2.20 -0.65 15.60
CA SER A 106 -3.35 -0.54 16.50
C SER A 106 -3.91 -1.91 16.91
N PHE A 107 -4.15 -2.80 15.93
CA PHE A 107 -4.69 -4.13 16.21
C PHE A 107 -3.69 -5.00 16.99
N ALA A 108 -2.40 -4.94 16.66
CA ALA A 108 -1.36 -5.66 17.40
C ALA A 108 -1.21 -5.15 18.84
N TYR A 109 -1.26 -3.82 19.04
CA TYR A 109 -1.19 -3.21 20.36
C TYR A 109 -2.38 -3.63 21.24
N HIS A 110 -3.60 -3.51 20.73
CA HIS A 110 -4.81 -3.94 21.47
C HIS A 110 -4.79 -5.44 21.76
N PHE A 111 -4.30 -6.24 20.80
CA PHE A 111 -4.14 -7.68 20.98
C PHE A 111 -3.22 -8.01 22.15
N ILE A 112 -2.04 -7.38 22.23
CA ILE A 112 -1.07 -7.60 23.31
C ILE A 112 -1.60 -7.10 24.65
N TYR A 113 -2.17 -5.89 24.69
CA TYR A 113 -2.64 -5.28 25.94
C TYR A 113 -3.79 -6.06 26.59
N HIS A 114 -4.73 -6.55 25.79
CA HIS A 114 -5.88 -7.32 26.28
C HIS A 114 -5.65 -8.85 26.24
N PHE A 115 -4.45 -9.29 25.86
CA PHE A 115 -4.10 -10.70 25.73
C PHE A 115 -4.37 -11.49 27.02
N ASN A 116 -4.06 -10.93 28.18
CA ASN A 116 -4.21 -11.62 29.46
C ASN A 116 -5.65 -11.58 30.05
N PHE A 117 -6.46 -10.58 29.71
CA PHE A 117 -7.78 -10.36 30.37
C PHE A 117 -8.96 -10.97 29.61
N LEU A 118 -8.90 -11.07 28.28
CA LEU A 118 -10.06 -11.39 27.43
C LEU A 118 -9.97 -12.75 26.71
N PHE A 119 -8.83 -13.44 26.76
CA PHE A 119 -8.56 -14.67 26.01
C PHE A 119 -9.54 -15.81 26.31
N LEU A 120 -10.09 -15.86 27.53
CA LEU A 120 -11.06 -16.89 27.93
C LEU A 120 -12.53 -16.49 27.75
N SER A 121 -12.83 -15.20 27.60
CA SER A 121 -14.21 -14.71 27.73
C SER A 121 -14.91 -14.42 26.40
N ASN A 122 -14.19 -14.16 25.30
CA ASN A 122 -14.84 -13.72 24.06
C ASN A 122 -14.13 -14.15 22.78
N TYR A 123 -14.47 -15.35 22.28
CA TYR A 123 -13.96 -15.91 21.02
C TYR A 123 -14.14 -14.97 19.82
N ILE A 124 -15.29 -14.27 19.74
CA ILE A 124 -15.60 -13.34 18.63
C ILE A 124 -14.61 -12.16 18.59
N TRP A 125 -14.20 -11.65 19.76
CA TRP A 125 -13.24 -10.56 19.85
C TRP A 125 -11.86 -10.97 19.33
N LEU A 126 -11.41 -12.19 19.70
CA LEU A 126 -10.14 -12.76 19.26
C LEU A 126 -10.11 -12.94 17.74
N VAL A 127 -11.14 -13.57 17.18
CA VAL A 127 -11.27 -13.78 15.72
C VAL A 127 -11.26 -12.45 14.97
N ASN A 128 -11.96 -11.43 15.47
CA ASN A 128 -11.98 -10.11 14.84
C ASN A 128 -10.61 -9.43 14.83
N HIS A 129 -9.82 -9.53 15.91
CA HIS A 129 -8.48 -8.94 15.97
C HIS A 129 -7.50 -9.66 15.05
N ILE A 130 -7.52 -11.00 15.04
CA ILE A 130 -6.69 -11.80 14.14
C ILE A 130 -7.05 -11.49 12.68
N ALA A 131 -8.35 -11.44 12.35
CA ALA A 131 -8.82 -11.07 11.02
C ALA A 131 -8.35 -9.66 10.61
N GLY A 132 -8.40 -8.69 11.54
CA GLY A 132 -7.87 -7.34 11.32
C GLY A 132 -6.37 -7.34 10.99
N ILE A 133 -5.55 -8.03 11.80
CA ILE A 133 -4.09 -8.13 11.57
C ILE A 133 -3.81 -8.75 10.20
N ILE A 134 -4.51 -9.83 9.84
CA ILE A 134 -4.36 -10.49 8.54
C ILE A 134 -4.74 -9.51 7.41
N LEU A 135 -5.89 -8.84 7.52
CA LEU A 135 -6.40 -7.92 6.50
C LEU A 135 -5.41 -6.78 6.21
N TYR A 136 -4.94 -6.07 7.23
CA TYR A 136 -4.00 -4.96 7.02
C TYR A 136 -2.61 -5.44 6.57
N SER A 137 -2.19 -6.64 6.98
CA SER A 137 -0.96 -7.27 6.46
C SER A 137 -1.11 -7.56 4.97
N THR A 138 -2.25 -8.11 4.55
CA THR A 138 -2.55 -8.38 3.15
C THR A 138 -2.56 -7.10 2.33
N PHE A 139 -3.21 -6.02 2.80
CA PHE A 139 -3.18 -4.74 2.08
C PHE A 139 -1.76 -4.19 1.91
N LEU A 140 -0.97 -4.19 2.98
CA LEU A 140 0.42 -3.75 2.91
C LEU A 140 1.24 -4.56 1.90
N LEU A 141 1.13 -5.89 1.97
CA LEU A 141 1.82 -6.82 1.06
C LEU A 141 1.41 -6.59 -0.39
N VAL A 142 0.11 -6.54 -0.66
CA VAL A 142 -0.40 -6.49 -2.02
C VAL A 142 -0.03 -5.17 -2.70
N VAL A 143 -0.17 -4.03 -2.01
CA VAL A 143 0.18 -2.72 -2.59
C VAL A 143 1.68 -2.63 -2.89
N MET A 144 2.53 -3.03 -1.93
CA MET A 144 3.98 -2.97 -2.07
C MET A 144 4.49 -3.96 -3.14
N LEU A 145 4.00 -5.20 -3.14
CA LEU A 145 4.44 -6.22 -4.11
C LEU A 145 3.98 -5.91 -5.53
N SER A 146 2.75 -5.41 -5.71
CA SER A 146 2.25 -4.99 -7.02
C SER A 146 3.06 -3.82 -7.59
N GLY A 147 3.34 -2.79 -6.78
CA GLY A 147 4.18 -1.67 -7.22
C GLY A 147 5.62 -2.09 -7.54
N ALA A 148 6.22 -2.94 -6.70
CA ALA A 148 7.56 -3.48 -6.93
C ALA A 148 7.64 -4.37 -8.19
N GLY A 149 6.57 -5.11 -8.50
CA GLY A 149 6.46 -5.93 -9.70
C GLY A 149 6.48 -5.10 -10.98
N VAL A 150 5.72 -3.99 -11.00
CA VAL A 150 5.73 -3.03 -12.12
C VAL A 150 7.12 -2.42 -12.29
N ASN A 151 7.75 -1.96 -11.19
CA ASN A 151 9.09 -1.38 -11.25
C ASN A 151 10.14 -2.37 -11.75
N GLN A 152 10.05 -3.63 -11.34
CA GLN A 152 10.92 -4.69 -11.85
C GLN A 152 10.68 -4.94 -13.34
N ALA A 153 9.42 -4.99 -13.79
CA ALA A 153 9.07 -5.15 -15.20
C ALA A 153 9.52 -3.97 -16.05
N ALA A 154 9.36 -2.74 -15.55
CA ALA A 154 9.83 -1.52 -16.18
C ALA A 154 11.36 -1.56 -16.37
N ARG A 155 12.11 -1.99 -15.35
CA ARG A 155 13.57 -2.16 -15.45
C ARG A 155 13.98 -3.18 -16.51
N MET A 156 13.30 -4.33 -16.58
CA MET A 156 13.57 -5.33 -17.64
C MET A 156 13.27 -4.77 -19.05
N SER A 157 12.18 -4.00 -19.20
CA SER A 157 11.85 -3.35 -20.47
C SER A 157 12.89 -2.29 -20.88
N MET A 158 13.48 -1.62 -19.90
CA MET A 158 14.57 -0.66 -20.10
C MET A 158 15.85 -1.38 -20.55
N GLU A 159 16.28 -2.42 -19.83
CA GLU A 159 17.48 -3.20 -20.19
C GLU A 159 17.37 -3.75 -21.62
N ALA A 160 16.19 -4.26 -22.01
CA ALA A 160 15.94 -4.72 -23.38
C ALA A 160 16.03 -3.57 -24.41
N SER A 161 15.60 -2.36 -24.04
CA SER A 161 15.70 -1.17 -24.90
C SER A 161 17.13 -0.63 -25.02
N GLU A 162 17.95 -0.79 -23.98
CA GLU A 162 19.37 -0.41 -24.01
C GLU A 162 20.20 -1.40 -24.84
N ASP A 163 19.93 -2.71 -24.75
CA ASP A 163 20.57 -3.73 -25.60
C ASP A 163 20.30 -3.47 -27.09
N LEU A 164 19.06 -3.08 -27.42
CA LEU A 164 18.66 -2.61 -28.74
C LEU A 164 19.49 -1.41 -29.21
N LEU A 165 19.81 -0.48 -28.31
CA LEU A 165 20.57 0.73 -28.60
C LEU A 165 22.04 0.44 -28.91
N TRP A 166 22.66 -0.47 -28.14
CA TRP A 166 24.04 -0.89 -28.33
C TRP A 166 24.29 -1.44 -29.74
N ARG A 167 23.27 -2.09 -30.32
CA ARG A 167 23.38 -2.76 -31.62
C ARG A 167 23.29 -1.80 -32.82
N PHE A 168 22.77 -0.57 -32.68
CA PHE A 168 22.54 0.37 -33.79
C PHE A 168 22.71 1.86 -33.36
N PRO A 169 23.88 2.48 -33.57
CA PRO A 169 24.24 3.71 -32.84
C PRO A 169 23.84 5.07 -33.45
N GLN A 170 23.61 5.21 -34.77
CA GLN A 170 23.65 6.56 -35.38
C GLN A 170 22.36 7.39 -35.28
N ASP A 171 21.21 6.86 -35.71
CA ASP A 171 19.92 7.59 -35.62
C ASP A 171 19.19 7.35 -34.29
N PHE A 172 19.51 6.24 -33.65
CA PHE A 172 18.88 5.75 -32.42
C PHE A 172 19.31 6.55 -31.18
N LEU A 173 20.57 6.98 -31.13
CA LEU A 173 21.14 7.71 -29.99
C LEU A 173 20.53 9.12 -29.82
N LYS A 174 20.16 9.80 -30.93
CA LYS A 174 19.41 11.07 -30.89
C LYS A 174 17.99 10.92 -30.35
N LEU A 175 17.28 9.88 -30.78
CA LEU A 175 15.90 9.62 -30.34
C LEU A 175 15.86 9.21 -28.86
N MET A 176 16.83 8.40 -28.41
CA MET A 176 16.97 7.98 -27.02
C MET A 176 17.45 9.12 -26.11
N ASN A 177 18.37 9.99 -26.55
CA ASN A 177 18.72 11.18 -25.77
C ASN A 177 17.52 12.12 -25.57
N THR A 178 16.65 12.19 -26.57
CA THR A 178 15.38 12.94 -26.47
C THR A 178 14.42 12.27 -25.49
N LEU A 179 14.32 10.94 -25.50
CA LEU A 179 13.56 10.15 -24.52
C LEU A 179 14.09 10.32 -23.10
N ARG A 180 15.41 10.19 -22.89
CA ARG A 180 16.09 10.33 -21.59
C ARG A 180 15.97 11.75 -21.02
N LYS A 181 15.96 12.78 -21.88
CA LYS A 181 15.73 14.17 -21.45
C LYS A 181 14.26 14.47 -21.12
N ARG A 182 13.31 13.80 -21.77
CA ARG A 182 11.87 14.10 -21.63
C ARG A 182 11.16 13.23 -20.60
N SER A 183 11.68 12.02 -20.36
CA SER A 183 11.05 11.05 -19.49
C SER A 183 12.14 10.34 -18.70
N SER A 184 12.37 10.79 -17.45
CA SER A 184 13.03 9.91 -16.49
C SER A 184 12.21 8.63 -16.42
N PHE A 185 12.87 7.48 -16.54
CA PHE A 185 12.27 6.15 -16.55
C PHE A 185 11.11 6.06 -15.56
N ALA A 186 9.92 5.78 -16.06
CA ALA A 186 8.71 5.84 -15.25
C ALA A 186 8.74 4.69 -14.25
N THR A 187 8.89 5.02 -12.98
CA THR A 187 8.80 4.10 -11.86
C THR A 187 7.59 4.48 -11.02
N LEU A 188 6.87 3.47 -10.53
CA LEU A 188 5.85 3.68 -9.51
C LEU A 188 6.54 4.05 -8.20
N THR A 189 6.11 5.17 -7.66
CA THR A 189 6.58 5.76 -6.41
C THR A 189 5.45 5.82 -5.40
N LEU A 190 5.81 5.84 -4.13
CA LEU A 190 4.94 6.17 -3.01
C LEU A 190 5.05 7.68 -2.78
N TRP A 191 4.03 8.42 -3.22
CA TRP A 191 3.98 9.88 -3.26
C TRP A 191 5.28 10.54 -3.75
N LYS A 192 5.94 10.08 -4.82
CA LYS A 192 7.23 10.63 -5.31
C LYS A 192 8.38 10.70 -4.28
N ILE A 193 8.18 10.24 -3.05
CA ILE A 193 9.14 10.30 -1.95
C ILE A 193 9.95 9.00 -1.91
N TYR A 194 9.30 7.85 -2.16
CA TYR A 194 9.94 6.54 -2.15
C TYR A 194 9.64 5.76 -3.42
N THR A 195 10.67 5.25 -4.11
CA THR A 195 10.47 4.26 -5.17
C THR A 195 9.95 2.96 -4.53
N ILE A 196 8.90 2.36 -5.09
CA ILE A 196 8.35 1.11 -4.55
C ILE A 196 9.32 -0.04 -4.86
N GLU A 197 10.10 -0.42 -3.85
CA GLU A 197 11.04 -1.53 -3.91
C GLU A 197 10.77 -2.55 -2.80
N LYS A 198 11.25 -3.79 -2.96
CA LYS A 198 11.16 -4.84 -1.94
C LYS A 198 11.87 -4.45 -0.63
N SER A 199 12.88 -3.57 -0.72
CA SER A 199 13.62 -3.00 0.42
C SER A 199 12.72 -2.13 1.32
N LEU A 200 11.84 -1.32 0.73
CA LEU A 200 10.89 -0.47 1.47
C LEU A 200 9.93 -1.30 2.30
N PHE A 201 9.48 -2.45 1.77
CA PHE A 201 8.64 -3.39 2.50
C PHE A 201 9.35 -3.97 3.74
N ILE A 202 10.62 -4.37 3.59
CA ILE A 202 11.43 -4.89 4.72
C ILE A 202 11.63 -3.80 5.77
N SER A 203 11.87 -2.56 5.36
CA SER A 203 11.98 -1.41 6.27
C SER A 203 10.67 -1.13 7.02
N ALA A 204 9.52 -1.21 6.34
CA ALA A 204 8.20 -1.05 6.96
C ALA A 204 7.94 -2.13 8.03
N ILE A 205 8.26 -3.40 7.76
CA ILE A 205 8.17 -4.46 8.77
C ILE A 205 9.13 -4.20 9.93
N GLY A 206 10.39 -3.86 9.62
CA GLY A 206 11.41 -3.60 10.62
C GLY A 206 10.99 -2.50 11.58
N SER A 207 10.49 -1.38 11.06
CA SER A 207 9.97 -0.29 11.88
C SER A 207 8.80 -0.73 12.76
N LEU A 208 7.85 -1.51 12.23
CA LEU A 208 6.72 -2.03 13.01
C LEU A 208 7.19 -2.89 14.19
N VAL A 209 8.19 -3.76 13.97
CA VAL A 209 8.80 -4.59 15.02
C VAL A 209 9.55 -3.74 16.04
N THR A 210 10.35 -2.76 15.59
CA THR A 210 11.10 -1.85 16.49
C THR A 210 10.15 -1.06 17.38
N TYR A 211 9.10 -0.47 16.81
CA TYR A 211 8.09 0.25 17.58
C TYR A 211 7.35 -0.68 18.55
N GLY A 212 6.98 -1.89 18.11
CA GLY A 212 6.38 -2.91 18.97
C GLY A 212 7.26 -3.25 20.18
N PHE A 213 8.57 -3.41 19.97
CA PHE A 213 9.52 -3.67 21.05
C PHE A 213 9.64 -2.49 22.02
N LEU A 214 9.78 -1.25 21.51
CA LEU A 214 9.86 -0.04 22.33
C LEU A 214 8.64 0.15 23.24
N LEU A 215 7.45 -0.14 22.75
CA LEU A 215 6.23 -0.04 23.55
C LEU A 215 6.08 -1.17 24.55
N GLY A 216 6.49 -2.38 24.18
CA GLY A 216 6.54 -3.51 25.12
C GLY A 216 7.48 -3.24 26.29
N THR A 217 8.66 -2.67 26.04
CA THR A 217 9.63 -2.34 27.09
C THR A 217 9.18 -1.16 27.95
N MET A 218 8.64 -0.09 27.37
CA MET A 218 8.10 1.04 28.16
C MET A 218 6.93 0.62 29.06
N GLY A 219 6.03 -0.23 28.59
CA GLY A 219 4.91 -0.75 29.39
C GLY A 219 5.39 -1.60 30.59
N SER A 220 6.49 -2.32 30.45
CA SER A 220 7.09 -3.09 31.56
C SER A 220 7.71 -2.19 32.62
N ILE A 221 8.35 -1.09 32.23
CA ILE A 221 9.01 -0.16 33.16
C ILE A 221 7.97 0.57 34.02
N GLN A 222 6.88 1.06 33.41
CA GLN A 222 5.79 1.72 34.14
C GLN A 222 5.13 0.81 35.18
N ASN A 223 4.99 -0.49 34.89
CA ASN A 223 4.41 -1.46 35.83
C ASN A 223 5.34 -1.75 37.03
N ILE A 224 6.66 -1.70 36.82
CA ILE A 224 7.66 -1.84 37.89
C ILE A 224 7.63 -0.61 38.80
N ASP A 225 7.60 0.60 38.24
CA ASP A 225 7.56 1.84 39.01
C ASP A 225 6.25 1.99 39.81
N SER A 226 5.11 1.54 39.26
CA SER A 226 3.84 1.55 40.00
C SER A 226 3.83 0.58 41.18
N ASN A 227 4.52 -0.56 41.07
CA ASN A 227 4.60 -1.54 42.16
C ASN A 227 5.62 -1.13 43.22
N ALA A 228 6.71 -0.43 42.85
CA ALA A 228 7.70 0.08 43.78
C ALA A 228 7.18 1.27 44.63
N ASN A 229 6.23 2.05 44.10
CA ASN A 229 5.59 3.14 44.84
C ASN A 229 4.36 2.71 45.67
N ALA A 230 3.96 1.44 45.59
CA ALA A 230 2.82 0.87 46.32
C ALA A 230 3.22 0.04 47.55
N THR A 231 4.53 -0.08 47.82
CA THR A 231 5.13 -0.68 49.03
C THR A 231 5.75 0.39 49.91
#